data_AF-A0A7H0HUP3-F1
#
_entry.id   AF-A0A7H0HUP3-F1
#
_cell.length_a   1.000
_cell.length_b   1.000
_cell.length_c   1.000
_cell.angle_alpha   90.00
_cell.angle_beta   90.00
_cell.angle_gamma   90.00
#
_symmetry.space_group_name_H-M   'P 1'
#
loop_
_entity.id
_entity.type
_entity.pdbx_description
1 polymer ?
#
loop_
_entity_poly.entity_id
_entity_poly.type
_entity_poly.pdbx_seq_one_letter_code
_entity_poly.pdbx_strand_id
1 'polypeptide(L)'
;MNFAPLPAVDAAAVPADGLVVDVREADEWAAGHVDGALHVPMSDFVARFGEVTEAVADGRRAYVMCRVGGRSAQVTQYLVQQGIDAVNISGGMLAWEGAGRPMVAESGDAAYVL
;
A
#
# COMPACT_ATOMS: atom_id res chain seq x y z
N MET A 1 -28.21 3.07 -5.17
CA MET A 1 -27.05 2.26 -4.75
C MET A 1 -26.24 3.12 -3.80
N ASN A 2 -26.07 2.70 -2.54
CA ASN A 2 -25.30 3.45 -1.56
C ASN A 2 -23.83 3.06 -1.74
N PHE A 3 -23.07 3.85 -2.49
CA PHE A 3 -21.62 3.67 -2.55
C PHE A 3 -21.05 4.29 -1.29
N ALA A 4 -20.81 3.47 -0.26
CA ALA A 4 -20.00 3.95 0.86
C ALA A 4 -18.66 4.44 0.28
N PRO A 5 -18.16 5.61 0.69
CA PRO A 5 -16.87 6.09 0.22
C PRO A 5 -15.79 5.06 0.56
N LEU A 6 -14.86 4.85 -0.37
CA LEU A 6 -13.75 3.94 -0.17
C LEU A 6 -12.99 4.34 1.10
N PRO A 7 -12.71 3.41 2.04
CA PRO A 7 -11.91 3.72 3.22
C PRO A 7 -10.54 4.26 2.81
N ALA A 8 -10.16 5.41 3.36
CA ALA A 8 -8.90 6.07 3.06
C ALA A 8 -8.32 6.76 4.30
N VAL A 9 -7.00 6.93 4.30
CA VAL A 9 -6.24 7.56 5.39
C VAL A 9 -5.08 8.38 4.83
N ASP A 10 -4.74 9.48 5.48
CA ASP A 10 -3.56 10.26 5.12
C ASP A 10 -2.27 9.49 5.41
N ALA A 11 -1.25 9.65 4.57
CA ALA A 11 0.02 8.96 4.74
C ALA A 11 0.68 9.23 6.11
N ALA A 12 0.47 10.42 6.69
CA ALA A 12 0.97 10.79 8.02
C ALA A 12 0.23 10.09 9.18
N ALA A 13 -0.98 9.58 8.94
CA ALA A 13 -1.81 8.94 9.96
C ALA A 13 -1.74 7.40 9.95
N VAL A 14 -0.97 6.81 9.03
CA VAL A 14 -0.72 5.36 9.04
C VAL A 14 0.19 5.01 10.22
N PRO A 15 -0.19 4.04 11.09
CA PRO A 15 0.64 3.62 12.23
C PRO A 15 2.04 3.19 11.82
N ALA A 16 3.01 3.33 12.73
CA ALA A 16 4.40 2.95 12.47
C ALA A 16 4.58 1.44 12.21
N ASP A 17 3.72 0.62 12.82
CA ASP A 17 3.66 -0.84 12.71
C ASP A 17 2.51 -1.33 11.80
N GLY A 18 1.87 -0.40 11.07
CA GLY A 18 0.79 -0.73 10.14
C GLY A 18 1.28 -1.60 8.99
N LEU A 19 0.48 -2.60 8.58
CA LEU A 19 0.79 -3.42 7.42
C LEU A 19 0.57 -2.59 6.14
N VAL A 20 1.64 -2.07 5.55
CA VAL A 20 1.58 -1.41 4.25
C VAL A 20 1.68 -2.45 3.14
N VAL A 21 0.75 -2.44 2.19
CA VAL A 21 0.77 -3.29 0.99
C VAL A 21 1.05 -2.40 -0.21
N ASP A 22 2.26 -2.46 -0.76
CA ASP A 22 2.65 -1.67 -1.93
C ASP A 22 2.32 -2.43 -3.22
N VAL A 23 1.48 -1.81 -4.06
CA VAL A 23 1.00 -2.39 -5.32
C VAL A 23 1.65 -1.77 -6.55
N ARG A 24 2.72 -1.00 -6.37
CA ARG A 24 3.54 -0.50 -7.48
C ARG A 24 4.34 -1.63 -8.13
N GLU A 25 4.85 -1.36 -9.33
CA GLU A 25 5.67 -2.33 -10.05
C GLU A 25 7.09 -2.40 -9.45
N ALA A 26 7.87 -3.42 -9.86
CA ALA A 26 9.14 -3.76 -9.22
C ALA A 26 10.22 -2.67 -9.32
N ASP A 27 10.23 -1.89 -10.40
CA ASP A 27 11.14 -0.75 -10.59
C ASP A 27 10.83 0.38 -9.61
N GLU A 28 9.56 0.69 -9.42
CA GLU A 28 9.10 1.68 -8.43
C GLU A 28 9.38 1.25 -6.99
N TRP A 29 9.23 -0.04 -6.69
CA TRP A 29 9.59 -0.63 -5.40
C TRP A 29 11.09 -0.52 -5.14
N ALA A 30 11.92 -0.91 -6.12
CA ALA A 30 13.37 -0.93 -5.98
C ALA A 30 13.96 0.47 -5.75
N ALA A 31 13.39 1.50 -6.36
CA ALA A 31 13.81 2.89 -6.21
C ALA A 31 13.58 3.46 -4.81
N GLY A 32 12.50 3.03 -4.14
CA GLY A 32 12.14 3.53 -2.82
C GLY A 32 10.76 3.09 -2.40
N HIS A 33 10.64 2.49 -1.22
CA HIS A 33 9.39 1.99 -0.65
C HIS A 33 9.37 2.14 0.87
N VAL A 34 8.21 1.87 1.46
CA VAL A 34 8.01 1.90 2.92
C VAL A 34 8.73 0.73 3.58
N ASP A 35 9.55 1.01 4.59
CA ASP A 35 10.23 -0.04 5.36
C ASP A 35 9.22 -1.02 6.00
N GLY A 36 9.47 -2.32 5.84
CA GLY A 36 8.58 -3.38 6.31
C GLY A 36 7.27 -3.56 5.54
N ALA A 37 7.09 -2.88 4.39
CA ALA A 37 5.92 -3.10 3.54
C ALA A 37 5.94 -4.48 2.86
N LEU A 38 4.75 -4.99 2.54
CA LEU A 38 4.54 -6.15 1.69
C LEU A 38 4.41 -5.69 0.23
N HIS A 39 5.31 -6.14 -0.65
CA HIS A 39 5.25 -5.82 -2.07
C HIS A 39 4.43 -6.85 -2.86
N VAL A 40 3.29 -6.40 -3.42
CA VAL A 40 2.43 -7.20 -4.29
C VAL A 40 2.04 -6.36 -5.52
N PRO A 41 2.82 -6.40 -6.62
CA PRO A 41 2.54 -5.62 -7.83
C PRO A 41 1.10 -5.76 -8.30
N MET A 42 0.51 -4.66 -8.77
CA MET A 42 -0.86 -4.67 -9.28
C MET A 42 -1.04 -5.68 -10.43
N SER A 43 -0.02 -5.82 -11.28
CA SER A 43 0.04 -6.80 -12.37
C SER A 43 -0.13 -8.25 -11.91
N ASP A 44 0.38 -8.58 -10.71
CA ASP A 44 0.35 -9.93 -10.13
C ASP A 44 -0.66 -10.09 -9.00
N PHE A 45 -1.39 -9.03 -8.64
CA PHE A 45 -2.14 -8.95 -7.38
C PHE A 45 -3.14 -10.08 -7.19
N VAL A 46 -3.89 -10.44 -8.24
CA VAL A 46 -4.88 -11.52 -8.17
C VAL A 46 -4.22 -12.88 -7.97
N ALA A 47 -3.08 -13.13 -8.63
CA ALA A 47 -2.34 -14.39 -8.50
C ALA A 47 -1.68 -14.51 -7.12
N ARG A 48 -1.22 -13.38 -6.57
CA ARG A 48 -0.54 -13.27 -5.27
C ARG A 48 -1.47 -12.87 -4.12
N PHE A 49 -2.79 -12.90 -4.34
CA PHE A 49 -3.79 -12.50 -3.35
C PHE A 49 -3.66 -13.26 -2.01
N GLY A 50 -3.22 -14.52 -2.07
CA GLY A 50 -2.94 -15.35 -0.90
C GLY A 50 -1.98 -14.71 0.09
N GLU A 51 -0.95 -14.01 -0.38
CA GLU A 51 0.05 -13.34 0.47
C GLU A 51 -0.59 -12.23 1.32
N VAL A 52 -1.51 -11.47 0.73
CA VAL A 52 -2.25 -10.43 1.45
C VAL A 52 -3.16 -11.07 2.50
N THR A 53 -3.88 -12.14 2.15
CA THR A 53 -4.77 -12.83 3.10
C THR A 53 -4.04 -13.46 4.27
N GLU A 54 -2.84 -14.01 4.04
CA GLU A 54 -1.99 -14.52 5.11
C GLU A 54 -1.47 -13.40 6.00
N ALA A 55 -1.05 -12.27 5.41
CA ALA A 55 -0.55 -11.11 6.16
C ALA A 55 -1.60 -10.43 7.05
N VAL A 56 -2.90 -10.56 6.72
CA VAL A 56 -4.02 -10.02 7.52
C VAL A 56 -4.75 -11.09 8.37
N ALA A 57 -4.25 -12.33 8.40
CA ALA A 57 -4.96 -13.45 9.04
C ALA A 57 -5.15 -13.28 10.55
N ASP A 58 -4.32 -12.46 11.20
CA ASP A 58 -4.41 -12.08 12.61
C ASP A 58 -5.37 -10.91 12.88
N GLY A 59 -6.08 -10.43 11.85
CA GLY A 59 -7.04 -9.32 11.94
C GLY A 59 -6.42 -7.94 11.75
N ARG A 60 -5.16 -7.84 11.30
CA ARG A 60 -4.53 -6.56 10.96
C ARG A 60 -5.21 -5.90 9.75
N ARG A 61 -5.28 -4.57 9.80
CA ARG A 61 -5.73 -3.73 8.68
C ARG A 61 -4.64 -3.60 7.62
N ALA A 62 -5.00 -3.78 6.35
CA ALA A 62 -4.12 -3.52 5.22
C ALA A 62 -4.17 -2.04 4.80
N TYR A 63 -3.02 -1.37 4.76
CA TYR A 63 -2.85 -0.01 4.27
C TYR A 63 -2.28 -0.06 2.86
N VAL A 64 -3.13 0.13 1.86
CA VAL A 64 -2.74 -0.11 0.45
C VAL A 64 -2.07 1.14 -0.12
N MET A 65 -0.87 0.95 -0.67
CA MET A 65 0.02 1.98 -1.17
C MET A 65 0.18 1.86 -2.69
N CYS A 66 0.17 2.99 -3.39
CA CYS A 66 0.76 3.08 -4.72
C CYS A 66 1.46 4.43 -4.89
N ARG A 67 1.80 4.85 -6.11
CA ARG A 67 2.50 6.12 -6.33
C ARG A 67 1.72 7.36 -5.87
N VAL A 68 0.44 7.45 -6.27
CA VAL A 68 -0.40 8.66 -6.07
C VAL A 68 -1.80 8.38 -5.49
N GLY A 69 -2.15 7.11 -5.24
CA GLY A 69 -3.44 6.69 -4.69
C GLY A 69 -4.41 6.02 -5.68
N GLY A 70 -4.15 6.05 -7.00
CA GLY A 70 -5.06 5.51 -8.01
C GLY A 70 -5.15 3.98 -8.03
N ARG A 71 -4.01 3.29 -8.23
CA ARG A 71 -3.94 1.82 -8.25
C ARG A 71 -4.33 1.21 -6.91
N SER A 72 -3.85 1.82 -5.83
CA SER A 72 -4.17 1.40 -4.45
C SER A 72 -5.65 1.55 -4.12
N ALA A 73 -6.35 2.54 -4.68
CA ALA A 73 -7.81 2.65 -4.50
C ALA A 73 -8.56 1.47 -5.14
N GLN A 74 -8.15 1.04 -6.34
CA GLN A 74 -8.74 -0.13 -7.01
C GLN A 74 -8.49 -1.41 -6.21
N VAL A 75 -7.26 -1.61 -5.72
CA VAL A 75 -6.93 -2.76 -4.89
C VAL A 75 -7.66 -2.73 -3.55
N THR A 76 -7.74 -1.58 -2.89
CA THR A 76 -8.50 -1.42 -1.63
C THR A 76 -9.96 -1.79 -1.85
N GLN A 77 -10.57 -1.33 -2.95
CA GLN A 77 -11.94 -1.67 -3.28
C GLN A 77 -12.12 -3.18 -3.46
N TYR A 78 -11.20 -3.84 -4.17
CA TYR A 78 -11.20 -5.29 -4.33
C TYR A 78 -11.10 -6.00 -2.97
N LEU A 79 -10.16 -5.62 -2.11
CA LEU A 79 -9.99 -6.21 -0.78
C LEU A 79 -11.24 -6.06 0.10
N VAL A 80 -11.83 -4.86 0.14
CA VAL A 80 -13.06 -4.60 0.89
C VAL A 80 -14.22 -5.47 0.38
N GLN A 81 -14.32 -5.69 -0.93
CA GLN A 81 -15.33 -6.59 -1.51
C GLN A 81 -15.12 -8.06 -1.11
N GLN A 82 -13.89 -8.47 -0.80
CA GLN A 82 -13.56 -9.79 -0.24
C GLN A 82 -13.76 -9.86 1.29
N GLY A 83 -14.21 -8.77 1.93
CA GLY A 83 -14.42 -8.71 3.39
C GLY A 83 -13.14 -8.45 4.19
N ILE A 84 -12.05 -8.02 3.54
CA ILE A 84 -10.78 -7.67 4.20
C ILE A 84 -10.84 -6.22 4.67
N ASP A 85 -10.38 -5.95 5.91
CA ASP A 85 -10.20 -4.60 6.42
C ASP A 85 -9.01 -3.94 5.72
N ALA A 86 -9.31 -3.13 4.70
CA ALA A 86 -8.33 -2.42 3.90
C ALA A 86 -8.67 -0.93 3.79
N VAL A 87 -7.64 -0.10 3.82
CA VAL A 87 -7.72 1.36 3.64
C VAL A 87 -6.70 1.82 2.61
N ASN A 88 -7.12 2.75 1.74
CA ASN A 88 -6.23 3.35 0.77
C ASN A 88 -5.39 4.46 1.42
N ILE A 89 -4.08 4.49 1.16
CA ILE A 89 -3.24 5.63 1.56
C ILE A 89 -3.43 6.77 0.55
N SER A 90 -4.04 7.87 1.01
CA SER A 90 -4.29 9.07 0.22
C SER A 90 -2.99 9.71 -0.24
N GLY A 91 -2.90 10.02 -1.54
CA GLY A 91 -1.71 10.62 -2.16
C GLY A 91 -0.52 9.67 -2.35
N GLY A 92 -0.64 8.41 -1.92
CA GLY A 92 0.35 7.38 -2.15
C GLY A 92 1.75 7.72 -1.61
N MET A 93 2.78 7.19 -2.29
CA MET A 93 4.18 7.40 -1.94
C MET A 93 4.60 8.86 -2.02
N LEU A 94 4.03 9.68 -2.92
CA LEU A 94 4.32 11.12 -2.95
C LEU A 94 3.91 11.82 -1.65
N ALA A 95 2.74 11.46 -1.10
CA ALA A 95 2.31 12.00 0.19
C ALA A 95 3.13 11.42 1.35
N TRP A 96 3.55 10.17 1.25
CA TRP A 96 4.43 9.53 2.24
C TRP A 96 5.80 10.22 2.34
N GLU A 97 6.45 10.43 1.20
CA GLU A 97 7.71 11.16 1.08
C GLU A 97 7.55 12.61 1.54
N GLY A 98 6.49 13.30 1.08
CA GLY A 98 6.19 14.68 1.47
C GLY A 98 5.91 14.85 2.98
N ALA A 99 5.45 13.79 3.65
CA ALA A 99 5.29 13.74 5.10
C ALA A 99 6.60 13.42 5.86
N GLY A 100 7.73 13.24 5.16
CA GLY A 100 9.03 12.96 5.74
C GLY A 100 9.12 11.58 6.41
N ARG A 101 8.30 10.62 5.97
CA ARG A 101 8.24 9.28 6.57
C ARG A 101 9.38 8.40 6.08
N PRO A 102 9.82 7.40 6.87
CA PRO A 102 10.93 6.52 6.50
C PRO A 102 10.67 5.77 5.19
N MET A 103 11.70 5.68 4.36
CA MET A 103 11.73 4.90 3.12
C MET A 103 13.07 4.19 2.99
N VAL A 104 13.07 3.05 2.33
CA VAL A 104 14.25 2.25 2.01
C VAL A 104 14.27 1.93 0.51
N ALA A 105 15.45 1.66 -0.04
CA ALA A 105 15.65 1.27 -1.43
C ALA A 105 16.41 -0.06 -1.48
N GLU A 106 16.17 -0.87 -2.51
CA GLU A 106 16.83 -2.17 -2.67
C GLU A 106 18.33 -2.01 -2.98
N SER A 107 18.74 -0.92 -3.64
CA SER A 107 20.13 -0.68 -4.02
C SER A 107 21.04 -0.20 -2.87
N GLY A 108 20.46 0.18 -1.73
CA GLY A 108 21.17 0.82 -0.63
C GLY A 108 21.50 2.32 -0.84
N ASP A 109 21.07 2.90 -1.97
CA ASP A 109 21.13 4.33 -2.22
C ASP A 109 20.02 5.08 -1.47
N ALA A 110 20.01 6.42 -1.59
CA ALA A 110 18.92 7.23 -1.06
C ALA A 110 17.59 6.86 -1.76
N ALA A 111 16.61 6.43 -0.98
CA ALA A 111 15.28 6.09 -1.48
C ALA A 111 14.57 7.31 -2.06
N TYR A 112 13.91 7.13 -3.20
CA TYR A 112 13.09 8.16 -3.86
C TYR A 112 11.85 7.55 -4.50
N VAL A 113 10.84 8.39 -4.75
CA VAL A 113 9.61 7.97 -5.44
C VAL A 113 9.79 8.04 -6.95
N LEU A 114 9.91 6.88 -7.61
CA LEU A 114 9.97 6.76 -9.08
C LEU A 114 8.65 7.09 -9.77
#